data_AF-A0A2E0QUV8-F1
#
_entry.id   AF-A0A2E0QUV8-F1
#
_cell.length_a   1.000
_cell.length_b   1.000
_cell.length_c   1.000
_cell.angle_alpha   90.00
_cell.angle_beta   90.00
_cell.angle_gamma   90.00
#
_symmetry.space_group_name_H-M   'P 1'
#
loop_
_entity.id
_entity.type
_entity.pdbx_description
1 polymer ?
#
loop_
_entity_poly.entity_id
_entity_poly.type
_entity_poly.pdbx_seq_one_letter_code
_entity_poly.pdbx_strand_id
1 'polypeptide(L)'
;MNFAHRYPLNVPGKFYVTGECTDCDLCRECAPDNIQRDDRHGYSYFYKQPQTEEEMAAVLLGVEGCPTGAVRQDGDTYDWEKEPIINWNSLLNAEFDLGPLISQADSIERYSGTDSHAPEKKSP
;
A
#
# COMPACT_ATOMS: atom_id res chain seq x y z
N MET A 1 8.49 -10.13 4.23
CA MET A 1 7.17 -9.53 4.49
C MET A 1 7.23 -8.12 3.89
N ASN A 2 6.42 -7.74 2.91
CA ASN A 2 5.03 -7.42 3.18
C ASN A 2 4.12 -7.48 1.92
N PHE A 3 3.83 -8.68 1.40
CA PHE A 3 2.84 -8.89 0.33
C PHE A 3 1.46 -8.33 0.69
N ALA A 4 1.11 -8.33 1.97
CA ALA A 4 -0.13 -7.75 2.46
C ALA A 4 -0.21 -6.24 2.17
N HIS A 5 0.91 -5.51 2.09
CA HIS A 5 0.93 -4.08 1.78
C HIS A 5 1.34 -3.82 0.33
N ARG A 6 1.03 -4.74 -0.60
CA ARG A 6 1.22 -4.49 -2.04
C ARG A 6 0.24 -3.44 -2.56
N TYR A 7 0.65 -2.68 -3.57
CA TYR A 7 -0.29 -1.75 -4.21
C TYR A 7 -1.38 -2.50 -5.00
N PRO A 8 -2.63 -2.03 -4.96
CA PRO A 8 -3.76 -2.73 -5.59
C PRO A 8 -3.72 -2.70 -7.12
N LEU A 9 -2.99 -1.75 -7.72
CA LEU A 9 -2.86 -1.64 -9.18
C LEU A 9 -1.89 -2.66 -9.79
N ASN A 10 -1.13 -3.40 -8.97
CA ASN A 10 -0.28 -4.46 -9.49
C ASN A 10 -1.13 -5.55 -10.16
N VAL A 11 -0.79 -5.94 -11.38
CA VAL A 11 -1.33 -7.16 -11.96
C VAL A 11 -0.82 -8.39 -11.19
N PRO A 12 -1.66 -9.41 -10.95
CA PRO A 12 -1.24 -10.63 -10.25
C PRO A 12 -0.06 -11.32 -10.94
N GLY A 13 0.87 -11.85 -10.13
CA GLY A 13 1.97 -12.67 -10.61
C GLY A 13 3.22 -12.58 -9.74
N LYS A 14 4.34 -13.04 -10.31
CA LYS A 14 5.64 -13.12 -9.63
C LYS A 14 6.15 -11.78 -9.14
N PHE A 15 6.03 -10.75 -9.98
CA PHE A 15 6.60 -9.43 -9.71
C PHE A 15 5.53 -8.44 -9.26
N TYR A 16 5.85 -7.64 -8.24
CA TYR A 16 4.91 -6.68 -7.69
C TYR A 16 5.64 -5.56 -6.92
N VAL A 17 4.98 -4.43 -6.74
CA VAL A 17 5.48 -3.31 -5.91
C VAL A 17 4.73 -3.23 -4.59
N THR A 18 5.48 -3.06 -3.50
CA THR A 18 4.94 -2.89 -2.14
C THR A 18 4.83 -1.42 -1.73
N GLY A 19 4.10 -1.17 -0.64
CA GLY A 19 3.97 0.13 0.03
C GLY A 19 5.28 0.73 0.57
N GLU A 20 6.42 0.08 0.36
CA GLU A 20 7.76 0.60 0.65
C GLU A 20 8.31 1.42 -0.53
N CYS A 21 7.57 1.56 -1.64
CA CYS A 21 7.96 2.37 -2.79
C CYS A 21 8.00 3.85 -2.43
N THR A 22 9.07 4.54 -2.82
CA THR A 22 9.29 5.97 -2.56
C THR A 22 9.22 6.83 -3.82
N ASP A 23 8.71 6.29 -4.94
CA ASP A 23 8.62 6.99 -6.24
C ASP A 23 9.97 7.58 -6.72
N CYS A 24 11.02 6.76 -6.65
CA CYS A 24 12.39 7.15 -7.07
C CYS A 24 12.70 6.89 -8.55
N ASP A 25 11.70 6.48 -9.33
CA ASP A 25 11.74 6.25 -10.79
C ASP A 25 12.61 5.09 -11.30
N LEU A 26 13.61 4.67 -10.54
CA LEU A 26 14.62 3.70 -10.97
C LEU A 26 14.04 2.42 -11.61
N CYS A 27 13.01 1.83 -11.01
CA CYS A 27 12.39 0.61 -11.55
C CYS A 27 11.69 0.85 -12.89
N ARG A 28 11.14 2.04 -13.12
CA ARG A 28 10.48 2.42 -14.39
C ARG A 28 11.49 2.78 -15.47
N GLU A 29 12.64 3.33 -15.09
CA GLU A 29 13.76 3.51 -16.02
C GLU A 29 14.32 2.17 -16.50
N CYS A 30 14.38 1.17 -15.61
CA CYS A 30 14.82 -0.18 -15.97
C CYS A 30 13.79 -0.95 -16.79
N ALA A 31 12.52 -0.94 -16.40
CA ALA A 31 11.46 -1.78 -16.97
C ALA A 31 10.20 -0.97 -17.35
N PRO A 32 10.29 -0.03 -18.30
CA PRO A 32 9.18 0.85 -18.68
C PRO A 32 7.99 0.10 -19.31
N ASP A 33 8.24 -1.06 -19.93
CA ASP A 33 7.21 -1.89 -20.57
C ASP A 33 6.43 -2.79 -19.59
N ASN A 34 6.80 -2.76 -18.30
CA ASN A 34 6.19 -3.60 -17.26
C ASN A 34 5.68 -2.77 -16.06
N ILE A 35 6.32 -1.63 -15.77
CA ILE A 35 6.07 -0.83 -14.56
C ILE A 35 5.63 0.58 -14.96
N GLN A 36 4.49 1.02 -14.39
CA GLN A 36 3.94 2.36 -14.57
C GLN A 36 3.86 3.10 -13.24
N ARG A 37 3.67 4.42 -13.31
CA ARG A 37 3.46 5.29 -12.16
C ARG A 37 1.95 5.50 -11.96
N ASP A 38 1.49 5.40 -10.71
CA ASP A 38 0.21 5.96 -10.31
C ASP A 38 0.39 7.45 -10.06
N ASP A 39 -0.06 8.27 -11.01
CA ASP A 39 0.12 9.73 -10.93
C ASP A 39 -0.66 10.40 -9.81
N ARG A 40 -1.72 9.76 -9.33
CA ARG A 40 -2.56 10.29 -8.26
C ARG A 40 -1.91 10.09 -6.89
N HIS A 41 -1.31 8.92 -6.67
CA HIS A 41 -0.83 8.53 -5.35
C HIS A 41 0.70 8.52 -5.20
N GLY A 42 1.45 8.65 -6.31
CA GLY A 42 2.90 8.75 -6.28
C GLY A 42 3.58 7.42 -5.89
N TYR A 43 3.27 6.35 -6.62
CA TYR A 43 3.99 5.08 -6.50
C TYR A 43 4.06 4.34 -7.83
N SER A 44 5.03 3.42 -7.94
CA SER A 44 5.11 2.50 -9.08
C SER A 44 4.27 1.24 -8.86
N TYR A 45 3.80 0.62 -9.93
CA TYR A 45 3.15 -0.69 -9.91
C TYR A 45 3.40 -1.46 -11.21
N PHE A 46 3.34 -2.79 -11.15
CA PHE A 46 3.36 -3.62 -12.37
C PHE A 46 2.01 -3.57 -13.05
N TYR A 47 1.94 -3.03 -14.27
CA TYR A 47 0.73 -3.12 -15.10
C TYR A 47 0.76 -4.35 -16.02
N LYS A 48 1.93 -4.97 -16.19
CA LYS A 48 2.16 -6.16 -17.00
C LYS A 48 3.30 -7.00 -16.43
N GLN A 49 3.10 -8.31 -16.28
CA GLN A 49 4.19 -9.26 -15.96
C GLN A 49 5.10 -9.46 -17.18
N PRO A 50 6.43 -9.67 -17.00
CA PRO A 50 7.34 -9.89 -18.12
C PRO A 50 6.96 -11.15 -18.92
N GLN A 51 6.92 -11.01 -20.25
CA GLN A 51 6.55 -12.08 -21.18
C GLN A 51 7.70 -12.50 -22.11
N THR A 52 8.77 -11.70 -22.19
CA THR A 52 9.98 -12.01 -22.97
C THR A 52 11.22 -12.06 -22.09
N GLU A 53 12.32 -12.58 -22.61
CA GLU A 53 13.60 -12.64 -21.88
C GLU A 53 14.16 -11.23 -21.63
N GLU A 54 13.96 -10.31 -22.56
CA GLU A 54 14.37 -8.91 -22.43
C GLU A 54 13.58 -8.19 -21.33
N GLU A 55 12.24 -8.35 -21.30
CA GLU A 55 11.40 -7.81 -20.23
C GLU A 55 11.79 -8.41 -18.87
N MET A 56 12.08 -9.72 -18.83
CA MET A 56 12.53 -10.39 -17.60
C MET A 56 13.84 -9.79 -17.09
N ALA A 57 14.84 -9.61 -17.95
CA ALA A 57 16.12 -9.04 -17.58
C ALA A 57 15.97 -7.58 -17.08
N ALA A 58 15.15 -6.78 -17.76
CA ALA A 58 14.83 -5.41 -17.37
C ALA A 58 14.14 -5.34 -15.99
N VAL A 59 13.15 -6.20 -15.75
CA VAL A 59 12.44 -6.28 -14.47
C VAL A 59 13.39 -6.73 -13.35
N LEU A 60 14.24 -7.72 -13.58
CA LEU A 60 15.23 -8.17 -12.59
C LEU A 60 16.22 -7.08 -12.21
N LEU A 61 16.66 -6.27 -13.18
CA LEU A 61 17.49 -5.10 -12.92
C LEU A 61 16.76 -4.08 -12.03
N GLY A 62 15.47 -3.83 -12.30
CA GLY A 62 14.63 -2.97 -11.46
C GLY A 62 14.39 -3.52 -10.05
N VAL A 63 14.30 -4.84 -9.89
CA VAL A 63 14.22 -5.52 -8.59
C VAL A 63 15.52 -5.33 -7.79
N GLU A 64 16.67 -5.60 -8.41
CA GLU A 64 17.99 -5.47 -7.76
C GLU A 64 18.34 -4.02 -7.43
N GLY A 65 17.98 -3.08 -8.31
CA GLY A 65 18.28 -1.67 -8.13
C GLY A 65 17.43 -0.97 -7.07
N CYS A 66 16.27 -1.52 -6.68
CA CYS A 66 15.32 -0.82 -5.83
C CYS A 66 15.91 -0.47 -4.45
N PRO A 67 16.07 0.82 -4.10
CA PRO A 67 16.80 1.24 -2.89
C PRO A 67 16.11 0.83 -1.58
N THR A 68 14.78 0.63 -1.61
CA THR A 68 13.98 0.20 -0.45
C THR A 68 13.57 -1.26 -0.56
N GLY A 69 13.98 -1.96 -1.62
CA GLY A 69 13.57 -3.33 -1.93
C GLY A 69 12.09 -3.47 -2.30
N ALA A 70 11.34 -2.37 -2.46
CA ALA A 70 9.89 -2.37 -2.69
C ALA A 70 9.42 -3.15 -3.93
N VAL A 71 10.29 -3.31 -4.93
CA VAL A 71 10.02 -4.15 -6.11
C VAL A 71 10.39 -5.59 -5.76
N ARG A 72 9.39 -6.46 -5.66
CA ARG A 72 9.51 -7.85 -5.18
C ARG A 72 9.31 -8.85 -6.32
N GLN A 73 9.77 -10.08 -6.12
CA GLN A 73 9.73 -11.17 -7.12
C GLN A 73 9.24 -12.52 -6.54
N ASP A 74 8.66 -12.52 -5.34
CA ASP A 74 8.15 -13.69 -4.63
C ASP A 74 6.60 -13.80 -4.70
N GLY A 75 5.96 -13.08 -5.63
CA GLY A 75 4.50 -12.92 -5.70
C GLY A 75 3.74 -14.22 -5.95
N ASP A 76 4.37 -15.21 -6.59
CA ASP A 76 3.79 -16.53 -6.84
C ASP A 76 3.65 -17.39 -5.57
N THR A 77 4.27 -16.96 -4.45
CA THR A 77 4.19 -17.66 -3.17
C THR A 77 2.98 -17.25 -2.32
N TYR A 78 2.19 -16.28 -2.81
CA TYR A 78 1.06 -15.71 -2.08
C TYR A 78 -0.25 -15.85 -2.86
N ASP A 79 -1.35 -15.75 -2.10
CA ASP A 79 -2.71 -15.74 -2.62
C ASP A 79 -3.10 -14.31 -3.04
N TRP A 80 -3.21 -14.10 -4.35
CA TRP A 80 -3.57 -12.82 -4.96
C TRP A 80 -5.04 -12.44 -4.82
N GLU A 81 -5.91 -13.38 -4.45
CA GLU A 81 -7.33 -13.13 -4.19
C GLU A 81 -7.53 -12.38 -2.85
N LYS A 82 -6.54 -12.42 -1.96
CA LYS A 82 -6.57 -11.68 -0.70
C LYS A 82 -6.41 -10.19 -0.94
N GLU A 83 -7.37 -9.39 -0.52
CA GLU A 83 -7.28 -7.93 -0.57
C GLU A 83 -6.00 -7.43 0.12
N PRO A 84 -5.25 -6.50 -0.50
CA PRO A 84 -4.14 -5.86 0.17
C PRO A 84 -4.64 -5.02 1.35
N ILE A 85 -3.83 -4.94 2.40
CA ILE A 85 -3.97 -3.94 3.46
C ILE A 85 -3.62 -2.60 2.83
N ILE A 86 -4.65 -1.83 2.49
CA ILE A 86 -4.47 -0.49 1.96
C ILE A 86 -4.36 0.50 3.12
N ASN A 87 -3.33 1.36 3.10
CA ASN A 87 -3.22 2.45 4.06
C ASN A 87 -4.28 3.52 3.73
N TRP A 88 -5.35 3.55 4.52
CA TRP A 88 -6.46 4.50 4.36
C TRP A 88 -6.02 5.96 4.38
N ASN A 89 -4.92 6.33 5.06
CA ASN A 89 -4.43 7.71 5.02
C ASN A 89 -3.89 8.11 3.63
N SER A 90 -3.37 7.16 2.85
CA SER A 90 -2.92 7.40 1.48
C SER A 90 -4.06 7.38 0.46
N LEU A 91 -5.15 6.63 0.72
CA LEU A 91 -6.36 6.67 -0.11
C LEU A 91 -7.25 7.90 0.17
N LEU A 92 -7.33 8.37 1.41
CA LEU A 92 -8.19 9.50 1.81
C LEU A 92 -7.63 10.86 1.33
N ASN A 93 -6.33 10.96 1.05
CA ASN A 93 -5.73 12.12 0.38
C ASN A 93 -6.08 12.19 -1.11
N ALA A 94 -6.63 11.11 -1.65
CA ALA A 94 -7.23 11.05 -2.96
C ALA A 94 -8.71 11.42 -2.79
N GLU A 95 -9.01 12.72 -2.64
CA GLU A 95 -10.34 13.34 -2.58
C GLU A 95 -11.50 12.33 -2.48
N PHE A 96 -11.75 11.83 -1.27
CA PHE A 96 -13.11 11.45 -0.96
C PHE A 96 -13.90 12.75 -1.00
N ASP A 97 -14.71 12.93 -2.04
CA ASP A 97 -15.85 13.84 -1.98
C ASP A 97 -16.77 13.34 -0.86
N LEU A 98 -16.46 13.71 0.37
CA LEU A 98 -17.32 13.54 1.54
C LEU A 98 -18.50 14.53 1.49
N GLY A 99 -18.98 14.87 0.29
CA GLY A 99 -20.37 15.25 0.09
C GLY A 99 -21.32 14.20 0.69
N PRO A 100 -22.54 14.62 0.99
CA PRO A 100 -23.08 14.71 2.33
C PRO A 100 -23.33 13.35 3.00
N LEU A 101 -22.29 12.69 3.48
CA LEU A 101 -22.42 11.63 4.50
C LEU A 101 -22.25 12.17 5.92
N ILE A 102 -21.81 13.43 6.08
CA ILE A 102 -21.90 14.20 7.33
C ILE A 102 -23.27 14.90 7.41
N SER A 103 -24.35 14.16 7.24
CA SER A 103 -25.72 14.62 7.52
C SER A 103 -26.40 13.81 8.63
N GLN A 104 -25.68 12.88 9.26
CA GLN A 104 -26.18 12.11 10.40
C GLN A 104 -25.23 12.18 11.60
N ALA A 105 -24.46 13.26 11.73
CA ALA A 105 -23.75 13.58 12.97
C ALA A 105 -24.69 14.25 13.97
N ASP A 106 -25.82 13.59 14.27
CA ASP A 106 -26.54 13.83 15.51
C ASP A 106 -26.11 12.71 16.47
N SER A 107 -25.61 13.13 17.65
CA SER A 107 -25.26 12.29 18.81
C SER A 107 -23.86 11.65 18.84
N ILE A 108 -22.80 12.48 18.92
CA ILE A 108 -21.61 12.12 19.72
C ILE A 108 -21.48 13.16 20.84
N GLU A 109 -22.09 12.88 21.99
CA GLU A 109 -21.84 13.64 23.21
C GLU A 109 -20.41 13.36 23.71
N ARG A 110 -19.58 14.38 23.57
CA ARG A 110 -18.44 14.79 24.41
C ARG A 110 -18.01 13.78 25.49
N TYR A 111 -16.98 12.99 25.18
CA TYR A 111 -16.13 12.41 26.23
C TYR A 111 -15.23 13.53 26.79
N SER A 112 -15.76 14.33 27.73
CA SER A 112 -14.95 15.21 28.57
C SER A 112 -14.33 14.37 29.68
N GLY A 113 -13.04 14.07 29.55
CA GLY A 113 -12.27 13.46 30.62
C GLY A 113 -12.19 14.37 31.85
N THR A 114 -12.43 13.78 33.03
CA THR A 114 -11.85 14.24 34.30
C THR A 114 -11.51 13.03 35.17
N ASP A 115 -10.35 13.15 35.78
CA ASP A 115 -9.57 12.14 36.49
C ASP A 115 -10.21 11.47 37.71
N SER A 116 -9.52 10.37 38.06
CA SER A 116 -9.33 9.76 39.38
C SER A 116 -10.51 8.96 39.93
N HIS A 117 -10.27 7.66 40.14
CA HIS A 117 -10.55 6.95 41.40
C HIS A 117 -9.73 5.65 41.38
N ALA A 118 -8.71 5.59 42.24
CA ALA A 118 -7.97 4.37 42.55
C ALA A 118 -8.86 3.45 43.41
N PRO A 119 -8.74 2.11 43.32
CA PRO A 119 -9.56 1.20 44.12
C PRO A 119 -9.03 1.10 45.56
N GLU A 120 -9.83 1.50 46.55
CA GLU A 120 -9.54 1.28 47.96
C GLU A 120 -9.62 -0.20 48.33
N LYS A 121 -8.60 -0.66 49.08
CA LYS A 121 -8.47 -2.01 49.60
C LYS A 121 -9.49 -2.23 50.73
N LYS A 122 -10.32 -3.27 50.62
CA LYS A 122 -11.14 -3.80 51.71
C LYS A 122 -10.31 -4.58 52.71
N SER A 123 -10.61 -4.40 54.00
CA SER A 123 -10.72 -5.39 55.10
C SER A 123 -10.10 -4.88 56.41
N PRO A 124 -10.49 -5.41 57.59
CA PRO A 124 -11.83 -5.75 58.09
C PRO A 124 -12.34 -4.71 59.12
#